data_AF-A0A661BVK3-F1
#
_entry.id   AF-A0A661BVK3-F1
#
_cell.length_a   1.000
_cell.length_b   1.000
_cell.length_c   1.000
_cell.angle_alpha   90.00
_cell.angle_beta   90.00
_cell.angle_gamma   90.00
#
_symmetry.space_group_name_H-M   'P 1'
#
loop_
_entity.id
_entity.type
_entity.pdbx_description
1 polymer ?
#
loop_
_entity_poly.entity_id
_entity_poly.type
_entity_poly.pdbx_seq_one_letter_code
_entity_poly.pdbx_strand_id
1 'polypeptide(L)'
;MDKFLITPCLNFARNIWYGTRFALFVPTALWQFRFGFLQLCLLLTFSFFLSFTYDFVDTSPNNIFNIYGLTYQATLYLLFFISVAIIAQIEKDIASIVNIMIVFLAFVPAVWGIYLIIDWLAGKQTWFDSTDTRWAIFYFYLIWYLAIIFRCIRQYYHATVSRSFVLVTFYGLMNFVPLFQLPQQPLWYPDFSREIKITETRTQINIEDTFYRQNELLKKATDSLMPERAGKTDLYFLGLAGYADEDVFMNEAMLVKELFDDQFDTRERSLLLINNAKTVKDLPLANAHNLETAVLALAETMNPEEDILFLLMTSHGSEDHELSVAFSPLDMNDIGPEEIKTILDKAGIKWRVIVISACYSGGFIEPLFDENMLIITAAGKDRNSFGCENDRDYTYFGEALFGKHLQDDRNFSTAFYAAKKDIEAREMEESLEASMPQIRIGANIEKQLLLFTDRLD
;
A
#
# COMPACT_ATOMS: atom_id res chain seq x y z
N MET A 1 -33.66 -32.85 -34.91
CA MET A 1 -33.43 -31.94 -33.76
C MET A 1 -34.75 -31.84 -33.00
N ASP A 2 -34.84 -32.59 -31.92
CA ASP A 2 -36.10 -33.01 -31.29
C ASP A 2 -36.86 -31.88 -30.62
N LYS A 3 -38.20 -31.91 -30.77
CA LYS A 3 -39.15 -31.05 -30.03
C LYS A 3 -38.89 -31.04 -28.51
N PHE A 4 -38.24 -32.08 -27.99
CA PHE A 4 -37.85 -32.24 -26.59
C PHE A 4 -36.89 -31.15 -26.07
N LEU A 5 -36.00 -30.61 -26.91
CA LEU A 5 -35.06 -29.55 -26.51
C LEU A 5 -35.58 -28.14 -26.81
N ILE A 6 -36.42 -27.99 -27.83
CA ILE A 6 -36.90 -26.68 -28.31
C ILE A 6 -37.86 -26.03 -27.31
N THR A 7 -38.80 -26.81 -26.76
CA THR A 7 -39.82 -26.26 -25.85
C THR A 7 -39.26 -25.74 -24.52
N PRO A 8 -38.32 -26.43 -23.84
CA PRO A 8 -37.67 -25.91 -22.64
C PRO A 8 -36.89 -24.61 -22.88
N CYS A 9 -36.16 -24.49 -24.00
CA CYS A 9 -35.41 -23.28 -24.35
C CYS A 9 -36.34 -22.09 -24.62
N LEU A 10 -37.45 -22.30 -25.34
CA LEU A 10 -38.45 -21.25 -25.56
C LEU A 10 -39.11 -20.78 -24.25
N ASN A 11 -39.40 -21.72 -23.34
CA ASN A 11 -39.92 -21.39 -22.01
C ASN A 11 -38.91 -20.61 -21.17
N PHE A 12 -37.63 -20.95 -21.26
CA PHE A 12 -36.54 -20.24 -20.58
C PHE A 12 -36.41 -18.80 -21.09
N ALA A 13 -36.32 -18.60 -22.41
CA ALA A 13 -36.26 -17.27 -23.00
C ALA A 13 -37.50 -16.43 -22.63
N ARG A 14 -38.68 -17.06 -22.60
CA ARG A 14 -39.92 -16.43 -22.15
C ARG A 14 -39.85 -16.00 -20.69
N ASN A 15 -39.31 -16.83 -19.79
CA ASN A 15 -39.12 -16.48 -18.39
C ASN A 15 -38.18 -15.29 -18.24
N ILE A 16 -37.04 -15.28 -18.92
CA ILE A 16 -36.11 -14.13 -18.91
C ILE A 16 -36.77 -12.85 -19.43
N TRP A 17 -37.53 -12.95 -20.53
CA TRP A 17 -38.24 -11.80 -21.09
C TRP A 17 -39.24 -11.19 -20.11
N TYR A 18 -40.10 -12.01 -19.50
CA TYR A 18 -41.08 -11.52 -18.54
C TYR A 18 -40.44 -11.13 -17.21
N GLY A 19 -39.34 -11.76 -16.80
CA GLY A 19 -38.52 -11.34 -15.66
C GLY A 19 -37.91 -9.96 -15.87
N THR A 20 -37.39 -9.69 -17.06
CA THR A 20 -36.86 -8.36 -17.45
C THR A 20 -37.95 -7.29 -17.38
N ARG A 21 -39.12 -7.56 -17.97
CA ARG A 21 -40.27 -6.66 -17.88
C ARG A 21 -40.72 -6.43 -16.44
N PHE A 22 -40.68 -7.49 -15.63
CA PHE A 22 -41.01 -7.43 -14.21
C PHE A 22 -40.04 -6.53 -13.43
N ALA A 23 -38.74 -6.65 -13.67
CA ALA A 23 -37.69 -5.79 -13.08
C ALA A 23 -37.86 -4.31 -13.44
N LEU A 24 -38.28 -4.03 -14.67
CA LEU A 24 -38.55 -2.68 -15.17
C LEU A 24 -39.94 -2.15 -14.79
N PHE A 25 -40.62 -2.80 -13.83
CA PHE A 25 -41.94 -2.45 -13.33
C PHE A 25 -43.07 -2.44 -14.38
N VAL A 26 -42.83 -2.99 -15.58
CA VAL A 26 -43.83 -3.11 -16.64
C VAL A 26 -44.94 -4.08 -16.21
N PRO A 27 -46.23 -3.78 -16.44
CA PRO A 27 -47.32 -4.70 -16.13
C PRO A 27 -47.08 -6.09 -16.71
N THR A 28 -46.98 -7.08 -15.82
CA THR A 28 -46.62 -8.48 -16.13
C THR A 28 -47.43 -9.37 -15.21
N ALA A 29 -48.13 -10.35 -15.77
CA ALA A 29 -48.98 -11.27 -15.01
C ALA A 29 -48.27 -12.61 -14.78
N LEU A 30 -48.49 -13.23 -13.62
CA LEU A 30 -47.76 -14.45 -13.21
C LEU A 30 -47.98 -15.64 -14.15
N TRP A 31 -49.15 -15.75 -14.79
CA TRP A 31 -49.44 -16.79 -15.79
C TRP A 31 -48.59 -16.70 -17.05
N GLN A 32 -47.90 -15.57 -17.25
CA GLN A 32 -46.99 -15.39 -18.38
C GLN A 32 -45.68 -16.16 -18.18
N PHE A 33 -45.30 -16.47 -16.94
CA PHE A 33 -44.16 -17.32 -16.61
C PHE A 33 -44.45 -18.80 -16.87
N ARG A 34 -43.40 -19.56 -17.10
CA ARG A 34 -43.44 -21.01 -17.32
C ARG A 34 -42.77 -21.69 -16.13
N PHE A 35 -43.61 -22.27 -15.29
CA PHE A 35 -43.18 -22.96 -14.08
C PHE A 35 -42.80 -24.41 -14.37
N GLY A 36 -41.78 -24.89 -13.66
CA GLY A 36 -41.33 -26.27 -13.73
C GLY A 36 -39.91 -26.42 -13.19
N PHE A 37 -39.61 -27.58 -12.62
CA PHE A 37 -38.31 -27.85 -12.02
C PHE A 37 -37.14 -27.67 -13.01
N LEU A 38 -37.33 -28.11 -14.27
CA LEU A 38 -36.33 -27.89 -15.32
C LEU A 38 -36.05 -26.40 -15.58
N GLN A 39 -37.07 -25.54 -15.50
CA GLN A 39 -36.90 -24.09 -15.69
C GLN A 39 -36.14 -23.45 -14.52
N LEU A 40 -36.39 -23.92 -13.29
CA LEU A 40 -35.61 -23.52 -12.12
C LEU A 40 -34.13 -23.89 -12.29
N CYS A 41 -33.83 -25.13 -12.67
CA CYS A 41 -32.46 -25.57 -12.94
C CYS A 41 -31.78 -24.71 -14.01
N LEU A 42 -32.45 -24.48 -15.14
CA LEU A 42 -31.90 -23.65 -16.23
C LEU A 42 -31.59 -22.22 -15.77
N LEU A 43 -32.47 -21.61 -14.97
CA LEU A 43 -32.27 -20.26 -14.44
C LEU A 43 -31.13 -20.19 -13.41
N LEU A 44 -31.00 -21.20 -12.55
CA LEU A 44 -29.88 -21.30 -11.60
C LEU A 44 -28.55 -21.48 -12.34
N THR A 45 -28.50 -22.39 -13.30
CA THR A 45 -27.32 -22.60 -14.13
C THR A 45 -26.96 -21.33 -14.90
N PHE A 46 -27.94 -20.63 -15.45
CA PHE A 46 -27.70 -19.36 -16.12
C PHE A 46 -27.17 -18.29 -15.16
N SER A 47 -27.73 -18.16 -13.96
CA SER A 47 -27.22 -17.26 -12.93
C SER A 47 -25.78 -17.61 -12.53
N PHE A 48 -25.44 -18.89 -12.45
CA PHE A 48 -24.08 -19.33 -12.15
C PHE A 48 -23.12 -18.91 -13.26
N PHE A 49 -23.46 -19.17 -14.52
CA PHE A 49 -22.63 -18.79 -15.66
C PHE A 49 -22.50 -17.28 -15.82
N LEU A 50 -23.53 -16.52 -15.42
CA LEU A 50 -23.50 -15.07 -15.36
C LEU A 50 -22.39 -14.58 -14.42
N SER A 51 -22.38 -15.06 -13.16
CA SER A 51 -21.33 -14.76 -12.18
C SER A 51 -19.95 -15.30 -12.60
N PHE A 52 -19.91 -16.53 -13.12
CA PHE A 52 -18.66 -17.14 -13.59
C PHE A 52 -18.01 -16.33 -14.73
N THR A 53 -18.82 -15.85 -15.68
CA THR A 53 -18.34 -15.04 -16.80
C THR A 53 -17.95 -13.64 -16.35
N TYR A 54 -18.66 -13.09 -15.37
CA TYR A 54 -18.29 -11.82 -14.74
C TYR A 54 -16.88 -11.84 -14.21
N ASP A 55 -16.62 -12.75 -13.27
CA ASP A 55 -15.35 -12.85 -12.56
C ASP A 55 -14.24 -13.11 -13.57
N PHE A 56 -14.50 -13.91 -14.62
CA PHE A 56 -13.54 -14.17 -15.69
C PHE A 56 -13.21 -12.90 -16.51
N VAL A 57 -14.20 -12.07 -16.82
CA VAL A 57 -13.98 -10.83 -17.60
C VAL A 57 -13.34 -9.76 -16.74
N ASP A 58 -13.77 -9.63 -15.49
CA ASP A 58 -13.27 -8.65 -14.51
C ASP A 58 -11.79 -8.89 -14.17
N THR A 59 -11.37 -10.15 -14.16
CA THR A 59 -9.98 -10.54 -13.84
C THR A 59 -9.06 -10.73 -15.06
N SER A 60 -9.60 -10.51 -16.26
CA SER A 60 -8.87 -10.58 -17.54
C SER A 60 -7.67 -9.62 -17.55
N PRO A 61 -6.50 -9.98 -18.14
CA PRO A 61 -6.29 -11.10 -19.07
C PRO A 61 -5.78 -12.41 -18.46
N ASN A 62 -5.37 -12.43 -17.19
CA ASN A 62 -4.74 -13.60 -16.58
C ASN A 62 -5.60 -14.14 -15.43
N ASN A 63 -6.36 -15.20 -15.73
CA ASN A 63 -7.40 -15.70 -14.82
C ASN A 63 -6.95 -17.01 -14.18
N ILE A 64 -6.89 -17.08 -12.85
CA ILE A 64 -6.74 -18.34 -12.12
C ILE A 64 -8.09 -18.77 -11.55
N PHE A 65 -8.45 -20.03 -11.78
CA PHE A 65 -9.67 -20.60 -11.24
C PHE A 65 -9.54 -20.86 -9.73
N ASN A 66 -10.45 -20.29 -8.95
CA ASN A 66 -10.53 -20.50 -7.50
C ASN A 66 -11.61 -21.53 -7.16
N ILE A 67 -11.19 -22.71 -6.71
CA ILE A 67 -12.14 -23.74 -6.27
C ILE A 67 -12.97 -23.29 -5.05
N TYR A 68 -12.43 -22.41 -4.20
CA TYR A 68 -13.18 -21.86 -3.06
C TYR A 68 -14.28 -20.89 -3.52
N GLY A 69 -14.18 -20.30 -4.71
CA GLY A 69 -15.28 -19.50 -5.28
C GLY A 69 -16.56 -20.34 -5.51
N LEU A 70 -16.43 -21.65 -5.76
CA LEU A 70 -17.59 -22.55 -5.81
C LEU A 70 -18.28 -22.68 -4.45
N THR A 71 -17.51 -22.69 -3.35
CA THR A 71 -18.07 -22.77 -1.99
C THR A 71 -18.81 -21.48 -1.62
N TYR A 72 -18.28 -20.33 -2.04
CA TYR A 72 -18.95 -19.04 -1.88
C TYR A 72 -20.25 -18.99 -2.66
N GLN A 73 -20.24 -19.35 -3.95
CA GLN A 73 -21.43 -19.36 -4.78
C GLN A 73 -22.49 -20.35 -4.27
N ALA A 74 -22.08 -21.53 -3.81
CA ALA A 74 -22.98 -22.51 -3.19
C ALA A 74 -23.63 -21.95 -1.91
N THR A 75 -22.89 -21.19 -1.11
CA THR A 75 -23.39 -20.54 0.11
C THR A 75 -24.44 -19.48 -0.22
N LEU A 76 -24.22 -18.64 -1.24
CA LEU A 76 -25.20 -17.65 -1.69
C LEU A 76 -26.50 -18.30 -2.17
N TYR A 77 -26.40 -19.39 -2.94
CA TYR A 77 -27.60 -20.13 -3.35
C TYR A 77 -28.30 -20.80 -2.16
N LEU A 78 -27.57 -21.35 -1.20
CA LEU A 78 -28.15 -21.91 0.01
C LEU A 78 -28.96 -20.87 0.79
N LEU A 79 -28.41 -19.67 0.99
CA LEU A 79 -29.10 -18.55 1.65
C LEU A 79 -30.35 -18.13 0.86
N PHE A 80 -30.25 -18.06 -0.46
CA PHE A 80 -31.39 -17.80 -1.34
C PHE A 80 -32.49 -18.85 -1.14
N PHE A 81 -32.17 -20.14 -1.22
CA PHE A 81 -33.16 -21.22 -1.03
C PHE A 81 -33.81 -21.18 0.34
N ILE A 82 -33.02 -21.02 1.41
CA ILE A 82 -33.51 -20.95 2.78
C ILE A 82 -34.43 -19.74 2.97
N SER A 83 -34.02 -18.56 2.48
CA SER A 83 -34.82 -17.34 2.62
C SER A 83 -36.18 -17.46 1.94
N VAL A 84 -36.22 -18.00 0.72
CA VAL A 84 -37.48 -18.21 -0.02
C VAL A 84 -38.33 -19.30 0.63
N ALA A 85 -37.73 -20.37 1.15
CA ALA A 85 -38.45 -21.43 1.86
C ALA A 85 -39.11 -20.91 3.14
N ILE A 86 -38.41 -20.09 3.92
CA ILE A 86 -38.95 -19.47 5.14
C ILE A 86 -40.10 -18.52 4.79
N ILE A 87 -39.95 -17.69 3.75
CA ILE A 87 -41.01 -16.79 3.28
C ILE A 87 -42.25 -17.59 2.86
N ALA A 88 -42.08 -18.63 2.05
CA ALA A 88 -43.17 -19.49 1.60
C ALA A 88 -43.87 -20.20 2.77
N GLN A 89 -43.11 -20.61 3.79
CA GLN A 89 -43.65 -21.21 5.01
C GLN A 89 -44.45 -20.20 5.86
N ILE A 90 -43.97 -18.96 6.00
CA ILE A 90 -44.66 -17.88 6.72
C ILE A 90 -45.99 -17.53 6.03
N GLU A 91 -45.99 -17.50 4.70
CA GLU A 91 -47.19 -17.28 3.88
C GLU A 91 -48.07 -18.54 3.72
N LYS A 92 -47.63 -19.68 4.30
CA LYS A 92 -48.34 -20.97 4.28
C LYS A 92 -48.63 -21.50 2.86
N ASP A 93 -47.76 -21.16 1.90
CA ASP A 93 -47.86 -21.60 0.51
C ASP A 93 -46.52 -22.17 0.04
N ILE A 94 -46.11 -23.26 0.71
CA ILE A 94 -44.88 -23.99 0.38
C ILE A 94 -44.96 -24.69 -0.98
N ALA A 95 -46.17 -25.05 -1.43
CA ALA A 95 -46.39 -25.70 -2.72
C ALA A 95 -45.92 -24.83 -3.90
N SER A 96 -45.97 -23.52 -3.72
CA SER A 96 -45.56 -22.52 -4.70
C SER A 96 -44.06 -22.16 -4.67
N ILE A 97 -43.25 -22.76 -3.80
CA ILE A 97 -41.85 -22.36 -3.58
C ILE A 97 -41.03 -22.34 -4.88
N VAL A 98 -41.23 -23.33 -5.76
CA VAL A 98 -40.52 -23.41 -7.06
C VAL A 98 -40.93 -22.27 -7.99
N ASN A 99 -42.20 -21.88 -7.97
CA ASN A 99 -42.73 -20.84 -8.85
C ASN A 99 -42.14 -19.48 -8.47
N ILE A 100 -42.10 -19.15 -7.19
CA ILE A 100 -41.52 -17.88 -6.73
C ILE A 100 -40.01 -17.84 -6.99
N MET A 101 -39.28 -18.94 -6.81
CA MET A 101 -37.86 -19.02 -7.16
C MET A 101 -37.61 -18.77 -8.65
N ILE A 102 -38.48 -19.30 -9.52
CA ILE A 102 -38.41 -19.05 -10.97
C ILE A 102 -38.61 -17.57 -11.26
N VAL A 103 -39.58 -16.90 -10.64
CA VAL A 103 -39.78 -15.45 -10.84
C VAL A 103 -38.57 -14.67 -10.33
N PHE A 104 -38.03 -15.02 -9.16
CA PHE A 104 -36.85 -14.36 -8.59
C PHE A 104 -35.65 -14.46 -9.53
N LEU A 105 -35.31 -15.67 -9.97
CA LEU A 105 -34.17 -15.89 -10.85
C LEU A 105 -34.39 -15.35 -12.27
N ALA A 106 -35.63 -15.27 -12.74
CA ALA A 106 -35.93 -14.78 -14.08
C ALA A 106 -35.58 -13.31 -14.29
N PHE A 107 -35.62 -12.48 -13.24
CA PHE A 107 -35.26 -11.07 -13.35
C PHE A 107 -33.79 -10.78 -13.03
N VAL A 108 -33.07 -11.70 -12.37
CA VAL A 108 -31.66 -11.52 -11.97
C VAL A 108 -30.78 -11.10 -13.15
N PRO A 109 -30.84 -11.72 -14.34
CA PRO A 109 -29.99 -11.32 -15.47
C PRO A 109 -30.17 -9.87 -15.92
N ALA A 110 -31.42 -9.38 -15.93
CA ALA A 110 -31.70 -8.01 -16.34
C ALA A 110 -31.20 -7.02 -15.28
N VAL A 111 -31.46 -7.32 -14.01
CA VAL A 111 -31.07 -6.46 -12.89
C VAL A 111 -29.56 -6.35 -12.79
N TRP A 112 -28.88 -7.50 -12.86
CA TRP A 112 -27.43 -7.57 -12.79
C TRP A 112 -26.77 -6.99 -14.05
N GLY A 113 -27.29 -7.26 -15.25
CA GLY A 113 -26.76 -6.66 -16.49
C GLY A 113 -26.88 -5.14 -16.53
N ILE A 114 -27.97 -4.56 -16.02
CA ILE A 114 -28.11 -3.10 -15.91
C ILE A 114 -27.13 -2.53 -14.89
N TYR A 115 -26.94 -3.19 -13.75
CA TYR A 115 -25.93 -2.80 -12.77
C TYR A 115 -24.53 -2.75 -13.38
N LEU A 116 -24.12 -3.80 -14.12
CA LEU A 116 -22.81 -3.83 -14.77
C LEU A 116 -22.63 -2.72 -15.81
N ILE A 117 -23.67 -2.40 -16.60
CA ILE A 117 -23.60 -1.32 -17.57
C ILE A 117 -23.41 0.03 -16.86
N ILE A 118 -24.14 0.26 -15.76
CA ILE A 118 -24.03 1.50 -14.99
C ILE A 118 -22.64 1.60 -14.35
N ASP A 119 -22.15 0.53 -13.73
CA ASP A 119 -20.83 0.49 -13.11
C ASP A 119 -19.71 0.72 -14.14
N TRP A 120 -19.79 0.05 -15.30
CA TRP A 120 -18.85 0.26 -16.40
C TRP A 120 -18.85 1.70 -16.93
N LEU A 121 -20.03 2.32 -17.10
CA LEU A 121 -20.15 3.73 -17.50
C LEU A 121 -19.58 4.67 -16.43
N ALA A 122 -19.80 4.36 -15.15
CA ALA A 122 -19.25 5.10 -14.03
C ALA A 122 -17.73 4.93 -13.87
N GLY A 123 -17.15 3.85 -14.39
CA GLY A 123 -15.70 3.70 -14.51
C GLY A 123 -15.07 4.59 -15.61
N LYS A 124 -15.88 5.19 -16.50
CA LYS A 124 -15.39 6.06 -17.59
C LYS A 124 -15.47 7.56 -17.27
N GLN A 125 -16.13 7.94 -16.19
CA GLN A 125 -16.27 9.34 -15.79
C GLN A 125 -15.11 9.76 -14.87
N THR A 126 -14.73 11.03 -14.94
CA THR A 126 -13.65 11.65 -14.14
C THR A 126 -14.15 12.80 -13.23
N TRP A 127 -15.47 12.94 -13.10
CA TRP A 127 -16.13 14.10 -12.52
C TRP A 127 -16.42 13.91 -11.01
N PHE A 128 -16.62 12.66 -10.58
CA PHE A 128 -16.94 12.28 -9.21
C PHE A 128 -15.89 11.30 -8.66
N ASP A 129 -15.70 11.33 -7.34
CA ASP A 129 -14.89 10.35 -6.62
C ASP A 129 -15.32 8.93 -6.98
N SER A 130 -14.36 8.08 -7.36
CA SER A 130 -14.63 6.74 -7.85
C SER A 130 -15.21 5.82 -6.79
N THR A 131 -14.86 6.03 -5.52
CA THR A 131 -15.29 5.19 -4.40
C THR A 131 -16.73 5.52 -4.02
N ASP A 132 -17.03 6.80 -3.83
CA ASP A 132 -18.39 7.25 -3.49
C ASP A 132 -19.40 6.91 -4.60
N THR A 133 -18.98 7.04 -5.86
CA THR A 133 -19.81 6.70 -7.02
C THR A 133 -20.18 5.21 -7.04
N ARG A 134 -19.20 4.32 -6.80
CA ARG A 134 -19.44 2.87 -6.76
C ARG A 134 -20.40 2.48 -5.62
N TRP A 135 -20.23 3.08 -4.44
CA TRP A 135 -21.16 2.87 -3.33
C TRP A 135 -22.58 3.35 -3.65
N ALA A 136 -22.73 4.53 -4.26
CA ALA A 136 -24.03 5.05 -4.65
C ALA A 136 -24.74 4.13 -5.66
N ILE A 137 -24.01 3.61 -6.65
CA ILE A 137 -24.54 2.65 -7.64
C ILE A 137 -24.97 1.35 -6.97
N PHE A 138 -24.15 0.83 -6.04
CA PHE A 138 -24.49 -0.37 -5.28
C PHE A 138 -25.76 -0.17 -4.44
N TYR A 139 -25.90 0.96 -3.73
CA TYR A 139 -27.11 1.22 -2.94
C TYR A 139 -28.36 1.38 -3.83
N PHE A 140 -28.22 2.04 -4.98
CA PHE A 140 -29.30 2.12 -5.97
C PHE A 140 -29.72 0.73 -6.45
N TYR A 141 -28.75 -0.11 -6.81
CA TYR A 141 -28.98 -1.50 -7.19
C TYR A 141 -29.70 -2.29 -6.09
N LEU A 142 -29.24 -2.18 -4.84
CA LEU A 142 -29.82 -2.88 -3.71
C LEU A 142 -31.29 -2.46 -3.47
N ILE A 143 -31.57 -1.17 -3.47
CA ILE A 143 -32.93 -0.63 -3.30
C ILE A 143 -33.84 -1.11 -4.44
N TRP A 144 -33.35 -1.04 -5.69
CA TRP A 144 -34.10 -1.49 -6.86
C TRP A 144 -34.39 -3.00 -6.80
N TYR A 145 -33.39 -3.81 -6.47
CA TYR A 145 -33.54 -5.25 -6.30
C TYR A 145 -34.58 -5.59 -5.23
N LEU A 146 -34.49 -4.99 -4.04
CA LEU A 146 -35.45 -5.22 -2.96
C LEU A 146 -36.87 -4.73 -3.30
N ALA A 147 -37.01 -3.67 -4.09
CA ALA A 147 -38.31 -3.22 -4.59
C ALA A 147 -38.95 -4.23 -5.57
N ILE A 148 -38.14 -4.91 -6.39
CA ILE A 148 -38.62 -5.99 -7.26
C ILE A 148 -39.07 -7.19 -6.41
N ILE A 149 -38.29 -7.57 -5.38
CA ILE A 149 -38.65 -8.64 -4.43
C ILE A 149 -39.97 -8.29 -3.71
N PHE A 150 -40.11 -7.05 -3.24
CA PHE A 150 -41.35 -6.54 -2.63
C PHE A 150 -42.54 -6.69 -3.57
N ARG A 151 -42.40 -6.28 -4.83
CA ARG A 151 -43.43 -6.44 -5.86
C ARG A 151 -43.77 -7.91 -6.08
N CYS A 152 -42.78 -8.80 -6.11
CA CYS A 152 -42.98 -10.23 -6.31
C CYS A 152 -43.77 -10.86 -5.15
N ILE A 153 -43.37 -10.59 -3.91
CA ILE A 153 -44.06 -11.10 -2.71
C ILE A 153 -45.52 -10.64 -2.69
N ARG A 154 -45.77 -9.35 -2.99
CA ARG A 154 -47.14 -8.82 -3.05
C ARG A 154 -47.99 -9.44 -4.14
N GLN A 155 -47.43 -9.64 -5.32
CA GLN A 155 -48.17 -10.16 -6.46
C GLN A 155 -48.42 -11.66 -6.33
N TYR A 156 -47.51 -12.40 -5.70
CA TYR A 156 -47.59 -13.85 -5.58
C TYR A 156 -48.41 -14.30 -4.36
N TYR A 157 -48.16 -13.73 -3.18
CA TYR A 157 -48.84 -14.12 -1.94
C TYR A 157 -50.03 -13.23 -1.56
N HIS A 158 -50.29 -12.17 -2.32
CA HIS A 158 -51.31 -11.16 -1.99
C HIS A 158 -51.13 -10.54 -0.59
N ALA A 159 -49.88 -10.52 -0.11
CA ALA A 159 -49.54 -10.00 1.21
C ALA A 159 -49.83 -8.49 1.35
N THR A 160 -50.16 -8.06 2.56
CA THR A 160 -50.34 -6.63 2.89
C THR A 160 -49.01 -5.88 2.75
N VAL A 161 -49.08 -4.54 2.63
CA VAL A 161 -47.90 -3.68 2.49
C VAL A 161 -46.91 -3.88 3.63
N SER A 162 -47.39 -3.81 4.88
CA SER A 162 -46.56 -3.95 6.08
C SER A 162 -45.89 -5.31 6.16
N ARG A 163 -46.65 -6.37 5.88
CA ARG A 163 -46.14 -7.75 5.89
C ARG A 163 -45.09 -7.97 4.80
N SER A 164 -45.30 -7.39 3.62
CA SER A 164 -44.34 -7.46 2.51
C SER A 164 -43.03 -6.77 2.86
N PHE A 165 -43.06 -5.62 3.53
CA PHE A 165 -41.84 -4.97 4.03
C PHE A 165 -41.07 -5.87 5.00
N VAL A 166 -41.75 -6.51 5.95
CA VAL A 166 -41.09 -7.44 6.89
C VAL A 166 -40.39 -8.59 6.17
N LEU A 167 -41.07 -9.21 5.19
CA LEU A 167 -40.51 -10.33 4.42
C LEU A 167 -39.34 -9.91 3.52
N VAL A 168 -39.42 -8.72 2.91
CA VAL A 168 -38.33 -8.17 2.08
C VAL A 168 -37.13 -7.80 2.94
N THR A 169 -37.35 -7.20 4.11
CA THR A 169 -36.28 -6.90 5.07
C THR A 169 -35.61 -8.19 5.53
N PHE A 170 -36.39 -9.21 5.87
CA PHE A 170 -35.84 -10.54 6.20
C PHE A 170 -35.00 -11.11 5.05
N TYR A 171 -35.53 -11.10 3.82
CA TYR A 171 -34.81 -11.55 2.63
C TYR A 171 -33.50 -10.76 2.43
N GLY A 172 -33.57 -9.44 2.55
CA GLY A 172 -32.44 -8.53 2.39
C GLY A 172 -31.34 -8.81 3.40
N LEU A 173 -31.71 -8.90 4.68
CA LEU A 173 -30.75 -9.21 5.76
C LEU A 173 -30.11 -10.59 5.55
N MET A 174 -30.89 -11.61 5.21
CA MET A 174 -30.39 -12.98 5.05
C MET A 174 -29.43 -13.13 3.86
N ASN A 175 -29.67 -12.40 2.76
CA ASN A 175 -28.90 -12.59 1.51
C ASN A 175 -27.80 -11.55 1.29
N PHE A 176 -27.95 -10.32 1.77
CA PHE A 176 -26.99 -9.24 1.48
C PHE A 176 -26.04 -8.93 2.65
N VAL A 177 -26.45 -9.09 3.92
CA VAL A 177 -25.53 -8.88 5.06
C VAL A 177 -24.33 -9.84 5.02
N PRO A 178 -24.50 -11.14 4.69
CA PRO A 178 -23.36 -12.05 4.56
C PRO A 178 -22.33 -11.62 3.51
N LEU A 179 -22.72 -10.83 2.49
CA LEU A 179 -21.77 -10.30 1.49
C LEU A 179 -20.72 -9.36 2.09
N PHE A 180 -21.01 -8.76 3.25
CA PHE A 180 -20.11 -7.87 3.96
C PHE A 180 -19.36 -8.56 5.11
N GLN A 181 -19.84 -9.71 5.57
CA GLN A 181 -19.29 -10.41 6.73
C GLN A 181 -18.47 -11.66 6.34
N LEU A 182 -18.80 -12.27 5.21
CA LEU A 182 -18.08 -13.43 4.70
C LEU A 182 -16.92 -12.99 3.78
N PRO A 183 -15.77 -13.69 3.82
CA PRO A 183 -14.71 -13.47 2.85
C PRO A 183 -15.26 -13.65 1.44
N GLN A 184 -15.18 -12.61 0.62
CA GLN A 184 -15.56 -12.69 -0.78
C GLN A 184 -14.53 -13.57 -1.49
N GLN A 185 -15.01 -14.61 -2.17
CA GLN A 185 -14.17 -15.55 -2.92
C GLN A 185 -14.71 -15.59 -4.35
N PRO A 186 -14.16 -14.78 -5.27
CA PRO A 186 -14.58 -14.84 -6.67
C PRO A 186 -14.15 -16.17 -7.29
N LEU A 187 -14.85 -16.60 -8.34
CA LEU A 187 -14.57 -17.83 -9.09
C LEU A 187 -13.26 -17.72 -9.88
N TRP A 188 -12.86 -16.50 -10.21
CA TRP A 188 -11.60 -16.17 -10.86
C TRP A 188 -10.92 -15.06 -10.08
N TYR A 189 -9.60 -15.12 -9.97
CA TYR A 189 -8.78 -14.02 -9.45
C TYR A 189 -7.58 -13.79 -10.37
N PRO A 190 -6.98 -12.59 -10.35
CA PRO A 190 -5.81 -12.29 -11.17
C PRO A 190 -4.64 -13.22 -10.86
N ASP A 191 -3.96 -13.71 -11.90
CA ASP A 191 -2.70 -14.44 -11.80
C ASP A 191 -1.55 -13.50 -11.39
N PHE A 192 -1.47 -13.20 -10.09
CA PHE A 192 -0.36 -12.41 -9.53
C PHE A 192 1.01 -13.07 -9.77
N SER A 193 1.07 -14.38 -10.03
CA SER A 193 2.35 -15.07 -10.29
C SER A 193 3.01 -14.64 -11.61
N ARG A 194 2.24 -14.05 -12.53
CA ARG A 194 2.76 -13.51 -13.79
C ARG A 194 3.16 -12.03 -13.71
N GLU A 195 2.50 -11.24 -12.87
CA GLU A 195 2.99 -9.91 -12.48
C GLU A 195 4.31 -10.03 -11.71
N ILE A 196 4.43 -11.00 -10.80
CA ILE A 196 5.69 -11.38 -10.16
C ILE A 196 6.78 -11.69 -11.21
N LYS A 197 6.45 -12.37 -12.30
CA LYS A 197 7.40 -12.66 -13.40
C LYS A 197 7.86 -11.45 -14.22
N ILE A 198 7.04 -10.40 -14.34
CA ILE A 198 7.45 -9.17 -15.03
C ILE A 198 8.36 -8.35 -14.10
N THR A 199 8.05 -8.34 -12.80
CA THR A 199 8.91 -7.78 -11.74
C THR A 199 10.22 -8.56 -11.56
N GLU A 200 10.25 -9.87 -11.82
CA GLU A 200 11.45 -10.75 -11.76
C GLU A 200 12.60 -10.33 -12.70
N THR A 201 12.38 -9.41 -13.64
CA THR A 201 13.48 -8.85 -14.44
C THR A 201 14.34 -7.86 -13.64
N ARG A 202 13.88 -7.38 -12.49
CA ARG A 202 14.70 -6.76 -11.44
C ARG A 202 15.22 -7.90 -10.55
N THR A 203 16.54 -8.09 -10.57
CA THR A 203 17.37 -9.03 -9.79
C THR A 203 16.60 -9.87 -8.75
N GLN A 204 16.39 -11.16 -9.01
CA GLN A 204 15.64 -12.06 -8.11
C GLN A 204 16.26 -12.09 -6.70
N ILE A 205 15.67 -11.37 -5.75
CA ILE A 205 16.08 -11.36 -4.34
C ILE A 205 15.46 -12.59 -3.66
N ASN A 206 16.30 -13.47 -3.11
CA ASN A 206 15.81 -14.54 -2.24
C ASN A 206 15.46 -13.94 -0.88
N ILE A 207 14.17 -13.77 -0.62
CA ILE A 207 13.63 -13.17 0.60
C ILE A 207 14.09 -13.93 1.86
N GLU A 208 13.99 -15.26 1.84
CA GLU A 208 14.33 -16.09 2.99
C GLU A 208 15.81 -15.97 3.34
N ASP A 209 16.68 -16.15 2.35
CA ASP A 209 18.13 -15.97 2.55
C ASP A 209 18.47 -14.55 3.02
N THR A 210 17.78 -13.54 2.49
CA THR A 210 18.00 -12.14 2.86
C THR A 210 17.70 -11.91 4.33
N PHE A 211 16.56 -12.38 4.83
CA PHE A 211 16.17 -12.24 6.24
C PHE A 211 17.13 -12.98 7.18
N TYR A 212 17.45 -14.25 6.88
CA TYR A 212 18.31 -15.04 7.77
C TYR A 212 19.76 -14.56 7.81
N ARG A 213 20.22 -13.82 6.79
CA ARG A 213 21.59 -13.27 6.76
C ARG A 213 21.75 -11.94 7.47
N GLN A 214 20.67 -11.23 7.82
CA GLN A 214 20.77 -9.87 8.41
C GLN A 214 21.58 -9.84 9.70
N ASN A 215 21.36 -10.79 10.61
CA ASN A 215 22.09 -10.86 11.88
C ASN A 215 23.60 -11.08 11.66
N GLU A 216 23.97 -11.90 10.68
CA GLU A 216 25.38 -12.15 10.35
C GLU A 216 26.03 -10.90 9.73
N LEU A 217 25.34 -10.24 8.80
CA LEU A 217 25.82 -9.02 8.14
C LEU A 217 26.00 -7.87 9.14
N LEU A 218 25.01 -7.66 10.02
CA LEU A 218 25.11 -6.67 11.08
C LEU A 218 26.27 -6.96 12.01
N LYS A 219 26.36 -8.20 12.54
CA LYS A 219 27.42 -8.59 13.44
C LYS A 219 28.80 -8.39 12.81
N LYS A 220 28.96 -8.80 11.54
CA LYS A 220 30.21 -8.60 10.80
C LYS A 220 30.56 -7.12 10.66
N ALA A 221 29.58 -6.27 10.37
CA ALA A 221 29.79 -4.83 10.23
C ALA A 221 30.18 -4.20 11.58
N THR A 222 29.46 -4.52 12.66
CA THR A 222 29.70 -3.97 13.99
C THR A 222 31.00 -4.48 14.64
N ASP A 223 31.34 -5.77 14.47
CA ASP A 223 32.58 -6.36 15.00
C ASP A 223 33.84 -5.74 14.37
N SER A 224 33.69 -5.11 13.19
CA SER A 224 34.81 -4.48 12.47
C SER A 224 35.10 -3.05 12.93
N LEU A 225 34.29 -2.50 13.83
CA LEU A 225 34.48 -1.14 14.33
C LEU A 225 35.72 -1.04 15.22
N MET A 226 36.58 -0.08 14.91
CA MET A 226 37.67 0.29 15.81
C MET A 226 37.13 1.03 17.03
N PRO A 227 37.69 0.77 18.24
CA PRO A 227 37.37 1.52 19.44
C PRO A 227 37.78 2.98 19.35
N GLU A 228 37.22 3.78 20.25
CA GLU A 228 37.57 5.17 20.51
C GLU A 228 39.05 5.37 20.85
N ARG A 229 39.50 6.61 20.73
CA ARG A 229 40.84 7.02 21.16
C ARG A 229 40.70 7.98 22.34
N ALA A 230 40.92 7.46 23.55
CA ALA A 230 40.80 8.24 24.78
C ALA A 230 41.46 9.65 24.71
N GLY A 231 40.67 10.68 25.00
CA GLY A 231 41.13 12.08 25.01
C GLY A 231 41.19 12.71 23.62
N LYS A 232 40.65 12.03 22.60
CA LYS A 232 40.47 12.55 21.25
C LYS A 232 39.02 12.36 20.86
N THR A 233 38.35 13.46 20.53
CA THR A 233 37.02 13.40 19.91
C THR A 233 37.11 12.65 18.59
N ASP A 234 36.55 11.44 18.56
CA ASP A 234 36.39 10.66 17.36
C ASP A 234 34.99 10.90 16.75
N LEU A 235 34.89 10.67 15.44
CA LEU A 235 33.62 10.69 14.72
C LEU A 235 33.34 9.30 14.20
N TYR A 236 32.13 8.83 14.48
CA TYR A 236 31.59 7.57 13.99
C TYR A 236 30.51 7.86 12.97
N PHE A 237 30.61 7.23 11.80
CA PHE A 237 29.67 7.44 10.71
C PHE A 237 28.68 6.28 10.59
N LEU A 238 27.40 6.60 10.44
CA LEU A 238 26.36 5.65 10.08
C LEU A 238 25.55 6.23 8.91
N GLY A 239 25.61 5.56 7.76
CA GLY A 239 24.77 5.88 6.61
C GLY A 239 23.61 4.92 6.48
N LEU A 240 22.41 5.46 6.27
CA LEU A 240 21.18 4.72 5.99
C LEU A 240 20.63 5.15 4.62
N ALA A 241 20.59 4.21 3.67
CA ALA A 241 19.97 4.39 2.35
C ALA A 241 18.70 3.54 2.27
N GLY A 242 17.53 4.21 2.35
CA GLY A 242 16.26 3.55 2.64
C GLY A 242 15.53 2.97 1.43
N TYR A 243 15.56 3.62 0.28
CA TYR A 243 14.72 3.24 -0.86
C TYR A 243 15.49 2.48 -1.92
N ALA A 244 15.01 1.29 -2.29
CA ALA A 244 15.79 0.33 -3.08
C ALA A 244 15.64 0.45 -4.60
N ASP A 245 14.59 1.12 -5.07
CA ASP A 245 14.23 1.15 -6.49
C ASP A 245 15.13 2.09 -7.30
N GLU A 246 15.75 3.08 -6.65
CA GLU A 246 16.73 4.01 -7.20
C GLU A 246 18.11 3.82 -6.57
N ASP A 247 19.14 3.74 -7.41
CA ASP A 247 20.53 3.59 -6.96
C ASP A 247 21.08 4.84 -6.28
N VAL A 248 20.47 6.01 -6.51
CA VAL A 248 20.93 7.33 -6.04
C VAL A 248 21.14 7.36 -4.52
N PHE A 249 20.25 6.73 -3.74
CA PHE A 249 20.34 6.71 -2.28
C PHE A 249 21.51 5.84 -1.79
N MET A 250 21.69 4.67 -2.41
CA MET A 250 22.85 3.80 -2.16
C MET A 250 24.14 4.53 -2.51
N ASN A 251 24.20 5.16 -3.69
CA ASN A 251 25.36 5.88 -4.19
C ASN A 251 25.71 7.06 -3.28
N GLU A 252 24.72 7.84 -2.83
CA GLU A 252 24.91 8.95 -1.90
C GLU A 252 25.48 8.44 -0.57
N ALA A 253 24.89 7.40 0.04
CA ALA A 253 25.42 6.85 1.29
C ALA A 253 26.87 6.33 1.16
N MET A 254 27.21 5.70 0.03
CA MET A 254 28.57 5.25 -0.26
C MET A 254 29.55 6.42 -0.48
N LEU A 255 29.13 7.46 -1.21
CA LEU A 255 29.91 8.68 -1.42
C LEU A 255 30.25 9.34 -0.08
N VAL A 256 29.25 9.51 0.79
CA VAL A 256 29.47 10.14 2.09
C VAL A 256 30.39 9.29 2.96
N LYS A 257 30.22 7.96 2.94
CA LYS A 257 31.15 7.08 3.65
C LYS A 257 32.59 7.29 3.19
N GLU A 258 32.84 7.29 1.88
CA GLU A 258 34.18 7.47 1.32
C GLU A 258 34.77 8.82 1.71
N LEU A 259 34.00 9.90 1.57
CA LEU A 259 34.38 11.23 2.02
C LEU A 259 34.76 11.24 3.51
N PHE A 260 33.96 10.59 4.35
CA PHE A 260 34.17 10.58 5.79
C PHE A 260 35.36 9.72 6.19
N ASP A 261 35.59 8.60 5.51
CA ASP A 261 36.75 7.75 5.76
C ASP A 261 38.05 8.51 5.45
N ASP A 262 38.05 9.34 4.40
CA ASP A 262 39.23 10.03 3.89
C ASP A 262 39.49 11.39 4.54
N GLN A 263 38.44 12.17 4.81
CA GLN A 263 38.58 13.55 5.28
C GLN A 263 38.19 13.76 6.74
N PHE A 264 37.41 12.84 7.31
CA PHE A 264 36.89 12.97 8.68
C PHE A 264 37.41 11.88 9.64
N ASP A 265 38.43 11.11 9.21
CA ASP A 265 39.12 10.12 10.04
C ASP A 265 38.18 9.05 10.64
N THR A 266 37.20 8.64 9.83
CA THR A 266 36.19 7.62 10.20
C THR A 266 36.50 6.23 9.63
N ARG A 267 37.65 6.04 8.99
CA ARG A 267 38.05 4.74 8.45
C ARG A 267 38.02 3.69 9.57
N GLU A 268 37.34 2.57 9.30
CA GLU A 268 37.05 1.50 10.28
C GLU A 268 36.16 1.95 11.47
N ARG A 269 35.48 3.09 11.39
CA ARG A 269 34.47 3.63 12.32
C ARG A 269 33.17 4.04 11.59
N SER A 270 32.93 3.41 10.45
CA SER A 270 31.85 3.73 9.52
C SER A 270 30.99 2.50 9.24
N LEU A 271 29.68 2.62 9.40
CA LEU A 271 28.69 1.60 9.06
C LEU A 271 27.77 2.08 7.94
N LEU A 272 27.25 1.13 7.16
CA LEU A 272 26.23 1.36 6.15
C LEU A 272 25.10 0.37 6.32
N LEU A 273 23.87 0.89 6.26
CA LEU A 273 22.63 0.13 6.14
C LEU A 273 22.00 0.55 4.80
N ILE A 274 21.82 -0.39 3.88
CA ILE A 274 21.41 -0.08 2.50
C ILE A 274 20.34 -1.06 2.04
N ASN A 275 19.23 -0.51 1.57
CA ASN A 275 18.26 -1.23 0.76
C ASN A 275 18.62 -1.03 -0.72
N ASN A 276 19.20 -2.04 -1.36
CA ASN A 276 19.42 -2.07 -2.81
C ASN A 276 19.71 -3.52 -3.24
N ALA A 277 19.17 -3.93 -4.39
CA ALA A 277 19.34 -5.30 -4.90
C ALA A 277 20.81 -5.69 -5.15
N LYS A 278 21.70 -4.71 -5.40
CA LYS A 278 23.12 -4.93 -5.65
C LYS A 278 23.93 -5.21 -4.38
N THR A 279 23.48 -4.71 -3.22
CA THR A 279 24.20 -4.79 -1.94
C THR A 279 23.55 -5.71 -0.93
N VAL A 280 22.32 -6.16 -1.15
CA VAL A 280 21.50 -6.96 -0.22
C VAL A 280 22.19 -8.23 0.32
N LYS A 281 23.20 -8.74 -0.38
CA LYS A 281 23.96 -9.94 0.03
C LYS A 281 25.19 -9.64 0.91
N ASP A 282 25.60 -8.37 0.94
CA ASP A 282 26.91 -7.94 1.43
C ASP A 282 26.79 -6.86 2.52
N LEU A 283 25.71 -6.07 2.52
CA LEU A 283 25.43 -5.03 3.50
C LEU A 283 24.10 -5.29 4.23
N PRO A 284 24.00 -4.92 5.52
CA PRO A 284 22.73 -4.98 6.23
C PRO A 284 21.67 -4.08 5.60
N LEU A 285 20.41 -4.48 5.70
CA LEU A 285 19.26 -3.70 5.25
C LEU A 285 19.09 -2.42 6.07
N ALA A 286 18.60 -1.36 5.42
CA ALA A 286 18.11 -0.15 6.07
C ALA A 286 16.69 -0.38 6.58
N ASN A 287 16.55 -0.59 7.89
CA ASN A 287 15.27 -0.63 8.60
C ASN A 287 15.48 -0.20 10.05
N ALA A 288 14.39 0.08 10.77
CA ALA A 288 14.46 0.58 12.15
C ALA A 288 15.20 -0.37 13.11
N HIS A 289 15.03 -1.68 12.97
CA HIS A 289 15.67 -2.65 13.87
C HIS A 289 17.19 -2.74 13.66
N ASN A 290 17.61 -2.74 12.40
CA ASN A 290 19.03 -2.71 12.03
C ASN A 290 19.66 -1.36 12.40
N LEU A 291 18.93 -0.25 12.24
CA LEU A 291 19.33 1.07 12.71
C LEU A 291 19.56 1.07 14.22
N GLU A 292 18.61 0.55 15.00
CA GLU A 292 18.74 0.43 16.45
C GLU A 292 19.98 -0.40 16.83
N THR A 293 20.16 -1.56 16.22
CA THR A 293 21.28 -2.46 16.49
C THR A 293 22.63 -1.80 16.17
N ALA A 294 22.72 -1.13 15.02
CA ALA A 294 23.93 -0.41 14.60
C ALA A 294 24.26 0.75 15.54
N VAL A 295 23.27 1.56 15.92
CA VAL A 295 23.46 2.69 16.84
C VAL A 295 23.88 2.21 18.23
N LEU A 296 23.30 1.12 18.74
CA LEU A 296 23.71 0.53 20.02
C LEU A 296 25.15 0.00 19.98
N ALA A 297 25.54 -0.70 18.91
CA ALA A 297 26.91 -1.18 18.75
C ALA A 297 27.94 -0.04 18.63
N LEU A 298 27.58 1.06 17.94
CA LEU A 298 28.39 2.26 17.89
C LEU A 298 28.53 2.88 19.28
N ALA A 299 27.44 3.00 20.04
CA ALA A 299 27.46 3.52 21.41
C ALA A 299 28.33 2.70 22.37
N GLU A 300 28.40 1.37 22.18
CA GLU A 300 29.29 0.49 22.95
C GLU A 300 30.78 0.63 22.56
N THR A 301 31.05 1.06 21.33
CA THR A 301 32.42 1.16 20.78
C THR A 301 33.02 2.56 20.93
N MET A 302 32.18 3.59 20.90
CA MET A 302 32.57 4.99 21.10
C MET A 302 32.56 5.37 22.59
N ASN A 303 33.12 6.53 22.93
CA ASN A 303 32.87 7.19 24.21
C ASN A 303 31.68 8.15 24.07
N PRO A 304 30.48 7.85 24.60
CA PRO A 304 29.28 8.66 24.37
C PRO A 304 29.35 10.09 24.92
N GLU A 305 30.30 10.38 25.82
CA GLU A 305 30.51 11.70 26.40
C GLU A 305 31.51 12.57 25.63
N GLU A 306 32.33 11.97 24.76
CA GLU A 306 33.43 12.63 24.03
C GLU A 306 33.23 12.57 22.51
N ASP A 307 32.79 11.42 21.98
CA ASP A 307 32.74 11.16 20.54
C ASP A 307 31.42 11.59 19.90
N ILE A 308 31.46 11.81 18.59
CA ILE A 308 30.33 12.30 17.78
C ILE A 308 29.79 11.17 16.91
N LEU A 309 28.47 10.95 16.96
CA LEU A 309 27.77 10.16 15.94
C LEU A 309 27.36 11.06 14.79
N PHE A 310 27.79 10.74 13.58
CA PHE A 310 27.26 11.30 12.34
C PHE A 310 26.31 10.30 11.68
N LEU A 311 25.02 10.62 11.65
CA LEU A 311 23.96 9.81 11.05
C LEU A 311 23.47 10.48 9.76
N LEU A 312 23.76 9.86 8.61
CA LEU A 312 23.16 10.21 7.33
C LEU A 312 21.96 9.30 7.07
N MET A 313 20.82 9.89 6.71
CA MET A 313 19.65 9.17 6.22
C MET A 313 19.26 9.75 4.86
N THR A 314 19.36 8.95 3.81
CA THR A 314 19.02 9.34 2.43
C THR A 314 17.94 8.40 1.87
N SER A 315 16.80 8.96 1.47
CA SER A 315 15.64 8.22 0.97
C SER A 315 14.56 9.14 0.40
N HIS A 316 13.45 8.56 -0.05
CA HIS A 316 12.20 9.32 -0.17
C HIS A 316 11.65 9.68 1.22
N GLY A 317 10.89 10.79 1.26
CA GLY A 317 10.17 11.23 2.44
C GLY A 317 8.70 11.50 2.15
N SER A 318 7.84 11.30 3.14
CA SER A 318 6.38 11.50 3.03
C SER A 318 5.92 12.82 3.65
N GLU A 319 4.71 13.27 3.30
CA GLU A 319 4.06 14.43 3.93
C GLU A 319 3.82 14.24 5.44
N ASP A 320 3.73 12.98 5.89
CA ASP A 320 3.63 12.60 7.31
C ASP A 320 5.01 12.60 8.02
N HIS A 321 6.06 13.05 7.33
CA HIS A 321 7.43 13.14 7.83
C HIS A 321 8.03 11.78 8.20
N GLU A 322 7.87 10.80 7.32
CA GLU A 322 8.49 9.47 7.45
C GLU A 322 9.52 9.26 6.34
N LEU A 323 10.58 8.51 6.64
CA LEU A 323 11.57 8.08 5.67
C LEU A 323 11.16 6.73 5.09
N SER A 324 11.05 6.66 3.77
CA SER A 324 10.73 5.38 3.15
C SER A 324 11.89 4.41 3.30
N VAL A 325 11.59 3.17 3.68
CA VAL A 325 12.58 2.08 3.62
C VAL A 325 12.14 1.00 2.63
N ALA A 326 11.37 1.36 1.62
CA ALA A 326 10.78 0.41 0.70
C ALA A 326 11.84 -0.39 -0.07
N PHE A 327 11.64 -1.71 -0.09
CA PHE A 327 12.48 -2.62 -0.87
C PHE A 327 11.67 -3.82 -1.34
N SER A 328 11.00 -3.71 -2.47
CA SER A 328 10.23 -4.83 -3.02
C SER A 328 11.13 -6.05 -3.27
N PRO A 329 10.75 -7.28 -2.88
CA PRO A 329 9.44 -7.70 -2.33
C PRO A 329 9.36 -7.78 -0.78
N LEU A 330 10.25 -7.11 -0.05
CA LEU A 330 10.23 -7.02 1.41
C LEU A 330 9.26 -5.93 1.87
N ASP A 331 8.21 -6.33 2.59
CA ASP A 331 7.31 -5.39 3.26
C ASP A 331 8.00 -4.83 4.51
N MET A 332 8.39 -3.55 4.47
CA MET A 332 9.06 -2.85 5.57
C MET A 332 8.26 -1.64 6.04
N ASN A 333 8.45 -1.27 7.30
CA ASN A 333 7.81 -0.10 7.90
C ASN A 333 8.74 1.12 7.76
N ASP A 334 8.19 2.20 7.23
CA ASP A 334 8.86 3.49 7.13
C ASP A 334 9.24 4.03 8.52
N ILE A 335 10.31 4.84 8.57
CA ILE A 335 10.93 5.29 9.82
C ILE A 335 10.56 6.74 10.09
N GLY A 336 9.87 6.99 11.20
CA GLY A 336 9.51 8.33 11.65
C GLY A 336 10.52 8.96 12.62
N PRO A 337 10.43 10.28 12.87
CA PRO A 337 11.36 11.01 13.73
C PRO A 337 11.32 10.57 15.20
N GLU A 338 10.15 10.18 15.72
CA GLU A 338 9.99 9.71 17.11
C GLU A 338 10.71 8.37 17.35
N GLU A 339 10.73 7.49 16.35
CA GLU A 339 11.45 6.22 16.41
C GLU A 339 12.96 6.45 16.41
N ILE A 340 13.45 7.32 15.52
CA ILE A 340 14.87 7.73 15.49
C ILE A 340 15.29 8.33 16.82
N LYS A 341 14.48 9.23 17.39
CA LYS A 341 14.74 9.81 18.71
C LYS A 341 14.88 8.73 19.77
N THR A 342 13.93 7.80 19.79
CA THR A 342 13.91 6.70 20.77
C THR A 342 15.16 5.85 20.65
N ILE A 343 15.60 5.51 19.44
CA ILE A 343 16.82 4.74 19.18
C ILE A 343 18.06 5.48 19.72
N LEU A 344 18.21 6.76 19.36
CA LEU A 344 19.37 7.56 19.75
C LEU A 344 19.44 7.81 21.27
N ASP A 345 18.29 8.07 21.90
CA ASP A 345 18.19 8.30 23.34
C ASP A 345 18.44 7.01 24.13
N LYS A 346 17.95 5.87 23.65
CA LYS A 346 18.21 4.55 24.25
C LYS A 346 19.70 4.21 24.23
N ALA A 347 20.42 4.60 23.18
CA ALA A 347 21.85 4.39 23.05
C ALA A 347 22.70 5.32 23.93
N GLY A 348 22.11 6.40 24.49
CA GLY A 348 22.82 7.31 25.38
C GLY A 348 23.90 8.15 24.70
N ILE A 349 23.93 8.20 23.36
CA ILE A 349 24.88 9.00 22.59
C ILE A 349 24.55 10.47 22.80
N LYS A 350 25.49 11.28 23.29
CA LYS A 350 25.24 12.69 23.61
C LYS A 350 25.40 13.60 22.39
N TRP A 351 26.48 13.44 21.64
CA TRP A 351 26.86 14.34 20.55
C TRP A 351 26.42 13.75 19.21
N ARG A 352 25.49 14.42 18.53
CA ARG A 352 24.84 13.88 17.33
C ARG A 352 24.85 14.90 16.19
N VAL A 353 25.27 14.46 15.01
CA VAL A 353 25.09 15.18 13.75
C VAL A 353 24.17 14.33 12.89
N ILE A 354 22.99 14.86 12.55
CA ILE A 354 21.97 14.13 11.79
C ILE A 354 21.73 14.87 10.48
N VAL A 355 21.94 14.18 9.37
CA VAL A 355 21.67 14.71 8.03
C VAL A 355 20.58 13.88 7.36
N ILE A 356 19.53 14.55 6.89
CA ILE A 356 18.35 13.93 6.30
C ILE A 356 18.17 14.43 4.86
N SER A 357 18.53 13.57 3.92
CA SER A 357 18.42 13.79 2.47
C SER A 357 17.12 13.17 1.98
N ALA A 358 16.00 13.89 2.14
CA ALA A 358 14.66 13.45 1.75
C ALA A 358 13.67 14.62 1.56
N CYS A 359 12.57 14.38 0.85
CA CYS A 359 11.42 15.29 0.80
C CYS A 359 10.81 15.46 2.19
N TYR A 360 10.23 16.63 2.48
CA TYR A 360 9.57 16.97 3.75
C TYR A 360 10.46 16.82 5.01
N SER A 361 11.78 16.68 4.83
CA SER A 361 12.75 16.35 5.88
C SER A 361 12.84 17.40 6.99
N GLY A 362 12.46 18.66 6.73
CA GLY A 362 12.36 19.69 7.76
C GLY A 362 11.40 19.34 8.91
N GLY A 363 10.47 18.41 8.69
CA GLY A 363 9.57 17.87 9.73
C GLY A 363 10.27 17.10 10.84
N PHE A 364 11.49 16.63 10.60
CA PHE A 364 12.29 15.87 11.57
C PHE A 364 13.01 16.77 12.59
N ILE A 365 13.13 18.08 12.32
CA ILE A 365 13.94 18.98 13.16
C ILE A 365 13.35 19.12 14.56
N GLU A 366 12.07 19.49 14.69
CA GLU A 366 11.47 19.75 16.02
C GLU A 366 11.41 18.51 16.91
N PRO A 367 11.01 17.31 16.42
CA PRO A 367 10.98 16.13 17.28
C PRO A 367 12.37 15.67 17.73
N LEU A 368 13.40 15.81 16.88
CA LEU A 368 14.74 15.30 17.17
C LEU A 368 15.61 16.25 18.00
N PHE A 369 15.50 17.56 17.78
CA PHE A 369 16.52 18.53 18.19
C PHE A 369 16.71 18.68 19.71
N ASP A 370 17.97 18.75 20.13
CA ASP A 370 18.40 19.32 21.42
C ASP A 370 19.73 20.09 21.29
N GLU A 371 20.21 20.69 22.38
CA GLU A 371 21.42 21.52 22.40
C GLU A 371 22.74 20.78 22.09
N ASN A 372 22.73 19.44 22.10
CA ASN A 372 23.85 18.58 21.76
C ASN A 372 23.73 17.99 20.33
N MET A 373 22.78 18.49 19.52
CA MET A 373 22.57 18.02 18.15
C MET A 373 22.79 19.10 17.09
N LEU A 374 23.34 18.68 15.96
CA LEU A 374 23.30 19.41 14.70
C LEU A 374 22.38 18.64 13.75
N ILE A 375 21.36 19.29 13.20
CA ILE A 375 20.45 18.68 12.21
C ILE A 375 20.52 19.46 10.89
N ILE A 376 20.72 18.76 9.79
CA ILE A 376 20.66 19.29 8.42
C ILE A 376 19.59 18.56 7.62
N THR A 377 18.75 19.29 6.91
CA THR A 377 17.69 18.71 6.08
C THR A 377 17.78 19.22 4.64
N ALA A 378 17.56 18.32 3.68
CA ALA A 378 17.56 18.66 2.26
C ALA A 378 16.37 19.52 1.83
N ALA A 379 15.28 19.49 2.60
CA ALA A 379 14.09 20.27 2.32
C ALA A 379 13.45 20.83 3.60
N GLY A 380 12.58 21.82 3.42
CA GLY A 380 11.63 22.28 4.43
C GLY A 380 10.57 21.23 4.75
N LYS A 381 9.85 21.40 5.87
CA LYS A 381 8.82 20.45 6.32
C LYS A 381 7.66 20.26 5.33
N ASP A 382 7.39 21.26 4.49
CA ASP A 382 6.30 21.31 3.51
C ASP A 382 6.84 21.35 2.07
N ARG A 383 8.05 20.84 1.85
CA ARG A 383 8.80 21.00 0.60
C ARG A 383 9.35 19.68 0.08
N ASN A 384 9.43 19.57 -1.24
CA ASN A 384 10.14 18.48 -1.91
C ASN A 384 11.64 18.77 -2.01
N SER A 385 12.44 17.71 -2.14
CA SER A 385 13.84 17.74 -2.56
C SER A 385 14.01 17.05 -3.91
N PHE A 386 15.06 17.36 -4.66
CA PHE A 386 15.18 16.98 -6.08
C PHE A 386 16.44 16.15 -6.40
N GLY A 387 16.46 15.54 -7.59
CA GLY A 387 17.59 14.77 -8.10
C GLY A 387 17.59 13.30 -7.73
N CYS A 388 16.44 12.73 -7.39
CA CYS A 388 16.32 11.31 -7.03
C CYS A 388 16.08 10.40 -8.24
N GLU A 389 16.20 10.88 -9.47
CA GLU A 389 15.96 10.07 -10.67
C GLU A 389 17.05 9.02 -10.92
N ASN A 390 16.66 7.90 -11.55
CA ASN A 390 17.54 6.76 -11.84
C ASN A 390 18.74 7.06 -12.78
N ASP A 391 18.72 8.17 -13.52
CA ASP A 391 19.81 8.58 -14.42
C ASP A 391 20.88 9.44 -13.74
N ARG A 392 20.76 9.65 -12.42
CA ARG A 392 21.70 10.41 -11.61
C ARG A 392 22.44 9.54 -10.63
N ASP A 393 23.70 9.90 -10.42
CA ASP A 393 24.52 9.27 -9.40
C ASP A 393 24.16 9.77 -8.00
N TYR A 394 23.76 11.04 -7.86
CA TYR A 394 23.48 11.70 -6.57
C TYR A 394 22.29 12.67 -6.62
N THR A 395 21.65 12.86 -5.46
CA THR A 395 20.62 13.90 -5.25
C THR A 395 21.21 15.31 -5.36
N TYR A 396 20.38 16.34 -5.60
CA TYR A 396 20.90 17.73 -5.72
C TYR A 396 21.57 18.15 -4.42
N PHE A 397 20.98 17.75 -3.30
CA PHE A 397 21.51 18.00 -1.98
C PHE A 397 22.80 17.22 -1.73
N GLY A 398 22.83 15.92 -2.04
CA GLY A 398 24.02 15.08 -1.88
C GLY A 398 25.20 15.56 -2.74
N GLU A 399 24.94 15.90 -4.00
CA GLU A 399 25.92 16.47 -4.92
C GLU A 399 26.50 17.79 -4.40
N ALA A 400 25.64 18.72 -3.97
CA ALA A 400 26.09 20.02 -3.49
C ALA A 400 26.84 19.92 -2.16
N LEU A 401 26.25 19.28 -1.14
CA LEU A 401 26.83 19.24 0.20
C LEU A 401 28.05 18.32 0.27
N PHE A 402 27.91 17.06 -0.15
CA PHE A 402 28.96 16.04 0.01
C PHE A 402 29.84 15.89 -1.22
N GLY A 403 29.26 16.03 -2.41
CA GLY A 403 30.00 15.94 -3.68
C GLY A 403 30.90 17.15 -3.96
N LYS A 404 30.70 18.27 -3.26
CA LYS A 404 31.40 19.53 -3.50
C LYS A 404 31.84 20.22 -2.22
N HIS A 405 30.92 20.79 -1.44
CA HIS A 405 31.30 21.77 -0.41
C HIS A 405 32.00 21.16 0.81
N LEU A 406 31.64 19.95 1.25
CA LEU A 406 32.36 19.26 2.33
C LEU A 406 33.70 18.64 1.89
N GLN A 407 33.96 18.55 0.59
CA GLN A 407 35.29 18.18 0.10
C GLN A 407 36.27 19.36 0.18
N ASP A 408 35.76 20.59 0.10
CA ASP A 408 36.53 21.83 0.10
C ASP A 408 36.68 22.43 1.52
N ASP A 409 35.65 22.33 2.37
CA ASP A 409 35.62 22.86 3.73
C ASP A 409 34.97 21.85 4.70
N ARG A 410 35.74 21.40 5.70
CA ARG A 410 35.29 20.44 6.72
C ARG A 410 34.32 21.04 7.75
N ASN A 411 34.04 22.36 7.68
CA ASN A 411 33.03 22.99 8.52
C ASN A 411 31.61 22.76 7.98
N PHE A 412 30.82 21.96 8.69
CA PHE A 412 29.44 21.61 8.30
C PHE A 412 28.53 22.83 8.06
N SER A 413 28.68 23.91 8.84
CA SER A 413 27.84 25.11 8.71
C SER A 413 28.21 25.90 7.45
N THR A 414 29.51 26.16 7.25
CA THR A 414 29.99 26.87 6.04
C THR A 414 29.64 26.10 4.77
N ALA A 415 29.90 24.79 4.77
CA ALA A 415 29.60 23.92 3.63
C ALA A 415 28.10 23.88 3.33
N PHE A 416 27.24 23.82 4.36
CA PHE A 416 25.78 23.85 4.19
C PHE A 416 25.30 25.15 3.53
N TYR A 417 25.76 26.32 3.99
CA TYR A 417 25.30 27.59 3.41
C TYR A 417 25.78 27.77 1.96
N ALA A 418 26.96 27.24 1.62
CA ALA A 418 27.45 27.22 0.25
C ALA A 418 26.62 26.25 -0.63
N ALA A 419 26.32 25.05 -0.13
CA ALA A 419 25.47 24.07 -0.80
C ALA A 419 24.05 24.61 -1.03
N LYS A 420 23.45 25.26 -0.02
CA LYS A 420 22.13 25.88 -0.12
C LYS A 420 22.07 26.89 -1.27
N LYS A 421 23.10 27.72 -1.45
CA LYS A 421 23.17 28.69 -2.54
C LYS A 421 23.22 28.02 -3.92
N ASP A 422 23.97 26.94 -4.05
CA ASP A 422 24.06 26.18 -5.31
C ASP A 422 22.73 25.48 -5.64
N ILE A 423 22.06 24.91 -4.63
CA ILE A 423 20.74 24.29 -4.77
C ILE A 423 19.70 25.33 -5.19
N GLU A 424 19.62 26.47 -4.51
CA GLU A 424 18.68 27.56 -4.84
C GLU A 424 18.89 28.09 -6.26
N ALA A 425 20.15 28.23 -6.70
CA ALA A 425 20.48 28.68 -8.05
C ALA A 425 20.02 27.67 -9.11
N ARG A 426 20.26 26.37 -8.86
CA ARG A 426 19.86 25.29 -9.76
C ARG A 426 18.35 25.15 -9.85
N GLU A 427 17.66 25.15 -8.71
CA GLU A 427 16.19 25.08 -8.67
C GLU A 427 15.54 26.26 -9.40
N MET A 428 16.13 27.45 -9.30
CA MET A 428 15.69 28.62 -10.06
C MET A 428 15.91 28.46 -11.57
N GLU A 429 17.07 27.95 -11.98
CA GLU A 429 17.37 27.68 -13.39
C GLU A 429 16.40 26.65 -13.99
N GLU A 430 16.06 25.62 -13.23
CA GLU A 430 15.15 24.54 -13.62
C GLU A 430 13.66 24.88 -13.38
N SER A 431 13.35 26.07 -12.87
CA SER A 431 11.99 26.54 -12.55
C SER A 431 11.23 25.63 -11.58
N LEU A 432 11.94 25.06 -10.61
CA LEU A 432 11.40 24.22 -9.54
C LEU A 432 10.94 25.07 -8.35
N GLU A 433 9.99 24.54 -7.58
CA GLU A 433 9.64 25.11 -6.29
C GLU A 433 10.80 24.88 -5.31
N ALA A 434 11.27 25.94 -4.65
CA ALA A 434 12.47 25.86 -3.81
C ALA A 434 12.32 24.83 -2.68
N SER A 435 13.31 23.94 -2.54
CA SER A 435 13.32 22.90 -1.51
C SER A 435 13.51 23.47 -0.10
N MET A 436 14.15 24.65 0.00
CA MET A 436 14.47 25.35 1.25
C MET A 436 15.24 24.47 2.26
N PRO A 437 16.47 24.00 1.95
CA PRO A 437 17.28 23.25 2.90
C PRO A 437 17.47 24.02 4.22
N GLN A 438 17.52 23.30 5.33
CA GLN A 438 17.60 23.86 6.68
C GLN A 438 18.78 23.29 7.47
N ILE A 439 19.34 24.10 8.36
CA ILE A 439 20.33 23.69 9.35
C ILE A 439 19.90 24.23 10.72
N ARG A 440 20.04 23.39 11.76
CA ARG A 440 19.84 23.79 13.15
C ARG A 440 21.00 23.24 13.99
N ILE A 441 21.65 24.11 14.75
CA ILE A 441 22.86 23.78 15.52
C ILE A 441 22.59 24.08 16.99
N GLY A 442 22.79 23.09 17.85
CA GLY A 442 22.75 23.26 19.30
C GLY A 442 24.02 23.91 19.86
N ALA A 443 23.89 24.69 20.91
CA ALA A 443 25.00 25.49 21.45
C ALA A 443 26.13 24.64 22.06
N ASN A 444 25.85 23.40 22.46
CA ASN A 444 26.86 22.51 23.01
C ASN A 444 27.59 21.74 21.91
N ILE A 445 26.87 21.21 20.90
CA ILE A 445 27.49 20.48 19.80
C ILE A 445 28.41 21.36 18.97
N GLU A 446 28.09 22.65 18.82
CA GLU A 446 28.93 23.59 18.08
C GLU A 446 30.35 23.64 18.65
N LYS A 447 30.48 23.64 19.99
CA LYS A 447 31.78 23.61 20.67
C LYS A 447 32.49 22.27 20.48
N GLN A 448 31.75 21.17 20.54
CA GLN A 448 32.31 19.83 20.34
C GLN A 448 32.83 19.63 18.92
N LEU A 449 32.11 20.15 17.93
CA LEU A 449 32.51 20.13 16.53
C LEU A 449 33.78 20.96 16.28
N LEU A 450 33.96 22.09 16.97
CA LEU A 450 35.20 22.84 16.89
C LEU A 450 36.40 22.02 17.40
N LEU A 451 36.26 21.33 18.55
CA LEU A 451 37.30 20.44 19.07
C LEU A 451 37.65 19.31 18.10
N PHE A 452 36.64 18.76 17.42
CA PHE A 452 36.83 17.72 16.42
C PHE A 452 37.53 18.24 15.16
N THR A 453 37.10 19.38 14.60
CA THR A 453 37.68 19.95 13.38
C THR A 453 39.12 20.41 13.62
N ASP A 454 39.42 21.04 14.75
CA ASP A 454 40.78 21.46 15.13
C ASP A 454 41.77 20.28 15.21
N ARG A 455 41.28 19.05 15.41
CA ARG A 455 42.08 17.82 15.45
C ARG A 455 42.41 17.28 14.04
N LEU A 456 41.60 17.62 13.03
CA LEU A 456 41.76 17.12 11.66
C LEU A 456 42.78 17.92 10.84
N ASP A 457 43.12 19.13 11.31
CA ASP A 457 44.19 20.01 10.79
C ASP A 457 45.54 19.72 11.45
#